data_AF-A0A7V8W2R1-F1
#
_entry.id   AF-A0A7V8W2R1-F1
#
_cell.length_a   1.000
_cell.length_b   1.000
_cell.length_c   1.000
_cell.angle_alpha   90.00
_cell.angle_beta   90.00
_cell.angle_gamma   90.00
#
_symmetry.space_group_name_H-M   'P 1'
#
loop_
_entity.id
_entity.type
_entity.pdbx_description
1 polymer ?
#
loop_
_entity_poly.entity_id
_entity_poly.type
_entity_poly.pdbx_seq_one_letter_code
_entity_poly.pdbx_strand_id
1 'polypeptide(L)' 'MRIKKNFSMYMAPEEIVLQVIAVFKKDLTTPEITSAIQRVIKNIKKEFPRIKQIFIEPG' A
#
# COMPACT_ATOMS: atom_id res chain seq x y z
N MET A 1 6.11 -7.46 6.94
CA MET A 1 6.24 -6.33 5.99
C MET A 1 6.78 -5.14 6.75
N ARG A 2 7.79 -4.45 6.22
CA ARG A 2 8.27 -3.16 6.74
C ARG A 2 8.19 -2.12 5.62
N ILE A 3 7.81 -0.89 5.95
CA ILE A 3 7.76 0.21 4.98
C ILE A 3 9.19 0.72 4.77
N LYS A 4 9.63 0.77 3.51
CA LYS A 4 10.93 1.32 3.11
C LYS A 4 10.81 2.80 2.76
N LYS A 5 9.76 3.17 2.03
CA LYS A 5 9.40 4.56 1.67
C LYS A 5 7.90 4.66 1.44
N ASN A 6 7.34 5.84 1.64
CA ASN A 6 5.99 6.21 1.23
C ASN A 6 5.99 7.56 0.51
N PHE A 7 5.13 7.68 -0.50
CA PHE A 7 4.89 8.92 -1.24
C PHE A 7 3.38 9.14 -1.33
N SER A 8 2.96 10.39 -1.18
CA SER A 8 1.55 10.78 -1.37
C SER A 8 1.46 11.94 -2.34
N MET A 9 0.53 11.86 -3.28
CA MET A 9 0.24 12.93 -4.22
C MET A 9 -1.25 13.27 -4.16
N TYR A 10 -1.54 14.57 -4.17
CA TYR A 10 -2.88 15.08 -4.40
C TYR A 10 -3.11 15.20 -5.89
N MET A 11 -4.07 14.45 -6.42
CA MET A 11 -4.50 14.53 -7.82
C MET A 11 -5.61 15.58 -8.01
N ALA A 12 -6.38 15.83 -6.94
CA ALA A 12 -7.41 16.85 -6.81
C ALA A 12 -7.55 17.22 -5.32
N PRO A 13 -8.36 18.23 -4.93
CA PRO A 13 -8.52 18.63 -3.52
C PRO A 13 -8.91 17.48 -2.58
N GLU A 14 -9.57 16.45 -3.10
CA GLU A 14 -10.10 15.31 -2.35
C GLU A 14 -9.56 13.95 -2.81
N GLU A 15 -8.69 13.93 -3.83
CA GLU A 15 -8.18 12.68 -4.42
C GLU A 15 -6.72 12.48 -4.06
N ILE A 16 -6.49 11.57 -3.12
CA ILE A 16 -5.14 11.23 -2.65
C ILE A 16 -4.72 9.90 -3.25
N VAL A 17 -3.53 9.87 -3.84
CA VAL A 17 -2.83 8.65 -4.26
C VAL A 17 -1.71 8.38 -3.27
N LEU A 18 -1.63 7.15 -2.77
CA LEU A 18 -0.59 6.69 -1.86
C LEU A 18 0.26 5.61 -2.55
N GLN A 19 1.57 5.82 -2.61
CA GLN A 19 2.54 4.81 -3.03
C GLN A 19 3.36 4.37 -1.83
N VAL A 20 3.49 3.07 -1.61
CA VAL A 20 4.24 2.46 -0.50
C VAL A 20 5.22 1.46 -1.08
N ILE A 21 6.50 1.68 -0.83
CA ILE A 21 7.55 0.69 -1.12
C ILE A 21 7.73 -0.14 0.14
N ALA A 22 7.48 -1.44 0.06
CA ALA A 22 7.49 -2.34 1.19
C ALA A 22 8.48 -3.49 0.99
N VAL A 23 9.19 -3.85 2.07
CA VAL A 23 10.06 -5.02 2.10
C VAL A 23 9.30 -6.17 2.73
N PHE A 24 9.26 -7.28 2.00
CA PHE A 24 8.68 -8.56 2.41
C PHE A 24 9.78 -9.50 2.89
N LYS A 25 9.43 -10.50 3.70
CA LYS A 25 10.41 -11.51 4.08
C LYS A 25 10.76 -12.37 2.86
N LYS A 26 12.00 -12.87 2.78
CA LYS A 26 12.54 -13.59 1.62
C LYS A 26 11.88 -14.94 1.37
N ASP A 27 11.25 -15.51 2.38
CA ASP A 27 10.61 -16.82 2.42
C ASP A 27 9.12 -16.78 2.07
N LEU A 28 8.58 -15.61 1.70
CA LEU A 28 7.18 -15.49 1.31
C LEU A 28 6.99 -15.83 -0.16
N THR A 29 5.94 -16.61 -0.43
CA THR A 29 5.45 -16.89 -1.77
C THR A 29 4.67 -15.69 -2.33
N THR A 30 4.55 -15.62 -3.66
CA THR A 30 3.75 -14.58 -4.34
C THR A 30 2.30 -14.47 -3.83
N PRO A 31 1.58 -15.58 -3.57
CA PRO A 31 0.24 -15.52 -2.98
C PRO A 31 0.22 -14.90 -1.57
N GLU A 32 1.22 -15.21 -0.73
CA GLU A 32 1.31 -14.65 0.63
C GLU A 32 1.61 -13.15 0.61
N ILE A 33 2.48 -12.71 -0.29
CA ILE A 33 2.77 -11.28 -0.51
C ILE A 33 1.50 -10.56 -0.97
N THR A 34 0.80 -11.12 -1.97
CA THR A 34 -0.46 -10.55 -2.49
C THR A 34 -1.52 -10.43 -1.39
N SER A 35 -1.71 -11.48 -0.59
CA SER A 35 -2.65 -11.47 0.53
C SER A 35 -2.29 -10.43 1.59
N ALA A 36 -1.00 -10.28 1.92
CA ALA A 36 -0.53 -9.25 2.83
C ALA A 36 -0.79 -7.84 2.30
N ILE A 37 -0.52 -7.59 1.01
CA ILE A 37 -0.80 -6.31 0.34
C ILE A 37 -2.30 -5.99 0.40
N GLN A 38 -3.17 -6.95 0.05
CA GLN A 38 -4.62 -6.76 0.07
C GLN A 38 -5.14 -6.41 1.47
N ARG A 39 -4.65 -7.08 2.51
CA ARG A 39 -5.00 -6.76 3.91
C ARG A 39 -4.63 -5.35 4.29
N VAL A 40 -3.43 -4.90 3.92
CA VAL A 40 -2.96 -3.54 4.22
C VAL A 40 -3.80 -2.51 3.47
N ILE A 41 -4.04 -2.71 2.18
CA ILE A 41 -4.91 -1.84 1.37
C ILE A 41 -6.31 -1.74 1.98
N LYS A 42 -6.89 -2.87 2.40
CA LYS A 42 -8.21 -2.90 3.04
C LYS A 42 -8.25 -2.08 4.32
N ASN A 43 -7.23 -2.20 5.17
CA ASN A 43 -7.16 -1.44 6.42
C ASN A 43 -6.96 0.06 6.17
N ILE A 44 -6.05 0.43 5.26
CA ILE A 44 -5.82 1.84 4.91
C ILE A 44 -7.09 2.45 4.32
N LYS A 45 -7.80 1.77 3.41
CA LYS A 45 -9.06 2.30 2.85
C LYS A 45 -10.17 2.43 3.90
N LYS A 46 -10.19 1.55 4.91
CA LYS A 46 -11.14 1.64 6.02
C LYS A 46 -10.88 2.86 6.90
N GLU A 47 -9.61 3.13 7.21
CA GLU A 47 -9.21 4.25 8.06
C GLU A 47 -9.16 5.60 7.31
N PHE A 48 -8.84 5.57 6.02
CA PHE A 48 -8.61 6.74 5.18
C PHE A 48 -9.40 6.65 3.86
N PRO A 49 -10.73 6.83 3.89
CA PRO A 49 -11.59 6.67 2.71
C PRO A 49 -11.34 7.69 1.59
N ARG A 50 -10.61 8.79 1.88
CA ARG A 50 -10.19 9.79 0.87
C ARG A 50 -9.04 9.31 -0.02
N ILE A 51 -8.33 8.26 0.38
CA ILE A 51 -7.27 7.68 -0.46
C ILE A 51 -7.94 6.82 -1.53
N LYS A 52 -7.92 7.31 -2.77
CA LYS A 52 -8.58 6.65 -3.90
C LYS A 52 -7.76 5.48 -4.42
N GLN A 53 -6.44 5.64 -4.46
CA GLN A 53 -5.53 4.64 -5.01
C GLN A 53 -4.35 4.40 -4.07
N ILE A 54 -4.01 3.12 -3.90
CA ILE A 54 -2.88 2.66 -3.11
C ILE A 54 -2.06 1.71 -3.97
N PHE A 55 -0.80 2.06 -4.21
CA PHE A 55 0.17 1.22 -4.89
C PHE A 55 1.17 0.70 -3.87
N ILE A 56 1.29 -0.62 -3.75
CA ILE A 56 2.29 -1.25 -2.88
C ILE A 56 3.23 -2.07 -3.75
N GLU A 57 4.49 -1.65 -3.80
CA GLU A 57 5.53 -2.32 -4.57
C GLU A 57 6.48 -3.08 -3.64
N PRO A 58 6.79 -4.35 -3.92
CA PRO A 58 7.89 -5.06 -3.28
C PRO A 58 9.23 -4.42 -3.70
N GLY A 59 10.09 -4.04 -2.75
CA GLY A 59 11.40 -3.44 -3.06
C GLY A 59 12.54 -3.85 -2.16
#